data_AF-A0AAW3S927-F1
#
_entry.id   AF-A0AAW3S927-F1
#
_cell.length_a   1.000
_cell.length_b   1.000
_cell.length_c   1.000
_cell.angle_alpha   90.00
_cell.angle_beta   90.00
_cell.angle_gamma   90.00
#
_symmetry.space_group_name_H-M   'P 1'
#
loop_
_entity.id
_entity.type
_entity.pdbx_description
1 polymer ?
#
loop_
_entity_poly.entity_id
_entity_poly.type
_entity_poly.pdbx_seq_one_letter_code
_entity_poly.pdbx_strand_id
1 'polypeptide(L)'
;MNFEISDLKARLEACETDLAAHRGYLKALEYGVRTLIITHPDPDLLSRAWESILPGITEAHGPEGGWIFNAAFQQLLSVLTQQIEARGGKVGD
;
A
#
# COMPACT_ATOMS: atom_id res chain seq x y z
N MET A 1 35.46 -19.85 -7.15
CA MET A 1 34.48 -19.42 -8.17
C MET A 1 33.14 -20.15 -8.05
N ASN A 2 33.09 -21.49 -8.03
CA ASN A 2 31.81 -22.22 -7.84
C ASN A 2 31.14 -21.99 -6.47
N PHE A 3 31.95 -21.79 -5.41
CA PHE A 3 31.44 -21.48 -4.07
C PHE A 3 30.74 -20.11 -4.03
N GLU A 4 31.39 -19.06 -4.54
CA GLU A 4 30.84 -17.70 -4.65
C GLU A 4 29.53 -17.63 -5.45
N ILE A 5 29.43 -18.38 -6.56
CA ILE A 5 28.20 -18.44 -7.36
C ILE A 5 27.07 -19.15 -6.61
N SER A 6 27.39 -20.20 -5.85
CA SER A 6 26.41 -20.95 -5.07
C SER A 6 25.87 -20.13 -3.90
N ASP A 7 26.72 -19.35 -3.23
CA ASP A 7 26.31 -18.41 -2.18
C ASP A 7 25.42 -17.30 -2.73
N LEU A 8 25.80 -16.68 -3.85
CA LEU A 8 24.97 -15.66 -4.51
C LEU A 8 23.59 -16.20 -4.91
N LYS A 9 23.54 -17.44 -5.42
CA LYS A 9 22.27 -18.10 -5.76
C LYS A 9 21.40 -18.29 -4.51
N ALA A 10 21.95 -18.82 -3.43
CA ALA A 10 21.20 -19.03 -2.19
C ALA A 10 20.65 -17.72 -1.60
N ARG A 11 21.44 -16.64 -1.65
CA ARG A 11 21.00 -15.31 -1.21
C ARG A 11 19.92 -14.71 -2.09
N LEU A 12 19.98 -14.95 -3.41
CA LEU A 12 18.93 -14.52 -4.34
C LEU A 12 17.62 -15.29 -4.07
N GLU A 13 17.67 -16.61 -3.92
CA GLU A 13 16.51 -17.43 -3.61
C GLU A 13 15.85 -17.02 -2.27
N ALA A 14 16.66 -16.69 -1.26
CA ALA A 14 16.15 -16.16 0.02
C ALA A 14 15.47 -14.78 -0.18
N CYS A 15 16.10 -13.88 -0.93
CA CYS A 15 15.53 -12.56 -1.24
C CYS A 15 14.20 -12.67 -2.00
N GLU A 16 14.12 -13.56 -2.99
CA GLU A 16 12.90 -13.82 -3.75
C GLU A 16 11.78 -14.41 -2.87
N THR A 17 12.14 -15.31 -1.96
CA THR A 17 11.21 -15.89 -0.98
C THR A 17 10.66 -14.83 -0.04
N ASP A 18 11.52 -13.98 0.51
CA ASP A 18 11.10 -12.89 1.39
C ASP A 18 10.22 -11.88 0.64
N LEU A 19 10.58 -11.52 -0.60
CA LEU A 19 9.77 -10.62 -1.41
C LEU A 19 8.37 -11.20 -1.69
N ALA A 20 8.29 -12.50 -2.00
CA ALA A 20 7.02 -13.18 -2.20
C ALA A 20 6.16 -13.17 -0.93
N ALA A 21 6.76 -13.40 0.24
CA ALA A 21 6.06 -13.34 1.52
C ALA A 21 5.53 -11.93 1.81
N HIS A 22 6.36 -10.89 1.67
CA HIS A 22 5.95 -9.49 1.86
C HIS A 22 4.84 -9.09 0.90
N ARG A 23 4.92 -9.51 -0.37
CA ARG A 23 3.84 -9.28 -1.35
C ARG A 23 2.53 -9.95 -0.92
N GLY A 24 2.60 -11.16 -0.37
CA GLY A 24 1.45 -11.86 0.21
C GLY A 24 0.82 -11.09 1.37
N TYR A 25 1.64 -10.66 2.34
CA TYR A 25 1.19 -9.84 3.47
C TYR A 25 0.53 -8.53 3.02
N LEU A 26 1.15 -7.80 2.09
CA LEU A 26 0.60 -6.55 1.57
C LEU A 26 -0.75 -6.76 0.89
N LYS A 27 -0.92 -7.86 0.13
CA LYS A 27 -2.21 -8.19 -0.49
C LYS A 27 -3.28 -8.53 0.54
N ALA A 28 -2.94 -9.27 1.60
CA ALA A 28 -3.89 -9.53 2.68
C ALA A 28 -4.33 -8.24 3.38
N LEU A 29 -3.39 -7.35 3.69
CA LEU A 29 -3.67 -6.04 4.29
C LEU A 29 -4.52 -5.17 3.37
N GLU A 30 -4.22 -5.12 2.06
CA GLU A 30 -4.99 -4.38 1.08
C GLU A 30 -6.47 -4.81 1.08
N TYR A 31 -6.74 -6.12 1.07
CA TYR A 31 -8.12 -6.61 1.13
C TYR A 31 -8.78 -6.36 2.49
N GLY A 32 -8.04 -6.45 3.60
CA GLY A 32 -8.55 -6.08 4.92
C GLY A 32 -8.98 -4.61 4.97
N VAL A 33 -8.14 -3.70 4.50
CA VAL A 33 -8.45 -2.26 4.44
C VAL A 33 -9.64 -1.99 3.52
N ARG A 34 -9.70 -2.63 2.34
CA ARG A 34 -10.85 -2.53 1.43
C ARG A 34 -12.15 -2.95 2.11
N THR A 35 -12.14 -4.06 2.84
CA THR A 35 -13.32 -4.50 3.60
C THR A 35 -13.73 -3.44 4.62
N LEU A 36 -12.79 -2.90 5.39
CA LEU A 36 -13.07 -1.85 6.38
C LEU A 36 -13.65 -0.58 5.75
N ILE A 37 -13.12 -0.12 4.62
CA ILE A 37 -13.66 1.03 3.87
C ILE A 37 -15.11 0.75 3.43
N ILE A 38 -15.37 -0.44 2.88
CA ILE A 38 -16.70 -0.82 2.38
C ILE A 38 -17.74 -0.90 3.50
N THR A 39 -17.34 -1.37 4.69
CA THR A 39 -18.24 -1.58 5.83
C THR A 39 -18.24 -0.42 6.82
N HIS A 40 -17.55 0.69 6.53
CA HIS A 40 -17.44 1.80 7.48
C HIS A 40 -18.82 2.43 7.74
N PRO A 41 -19.22 2.64 9.02
CA PRO A 41 -20.57 3.12 9.34
C PRO A 41 -20.81 4.58 8.95
N ASP A 42 -19.75 5.37 8.81
CA ASP A 42 -19.81 6.79 8.42
C ASP A 42 -18.78 7.07 7.30
N PRO A 43 -19.14 6.85 6.03
CA PRO A 43 -18.25 7.07 4.89
C PRO A 43 -17.73 8.50 4.75
N ASP A 44 -18.52 9.50 5.15
CA ASP A 44 -18.18 10.92 5.02
C ASP A 44 -17.16 11.34 6.07
N LEU A 45 -17.27 10.82 7.30
CA LEU A 45 -16.23 10.98 8.31
C LEU A 45 -14.93 10.28 7.87
N LEU A 46 -15.03 9.08 7.29
CA LEU A 46 -13.86 8.38 6.75
C LEU A 46 -13.15 9.20 5.67
N SER A 47 -13.90 9.79 4.72
CA SER A 47 -13.32 10.65 3.66
C SER A 47 -12.58 11.84 4.25
N ARG A 48 -13.23 12.59 5.16
CA ARG A 48 -12.60 13.77 5.79
C ARG A 48 -11.38 13.40 6.62
N ALA A 49 -11.44 12.29 7.36
CA ALA A 49 -10.29 11.80 8.12
C ALA A 49 -9.14 11.41 7.19
N TRP A 50 -9.43 10.74 6.07
CA TRP A 50 -8.44 10.35 5.07
C TRP A 50 -7.76 11.58 4.43
N GLU A 51 -8.55 12.56 3.99
CA GLU A 51 -8.06 13.83 3.45
C GLU A 51 -7.13 14.56 4.43
N SER A 52 -7.46 14.52 5.74
CA SER A 52 -6.65 15.16 6.77
C SER A 52 -5.30 14.50 7.00
N ILE A 53 -5.17 13.18 6.83
CA ILE A 53 -3.93 12.44 7.14
C ILE A 53 -3.05 12.22 5.91
N LEU A 54 -3.62 12.23 4.71
CA LEU A 54 -2.92 11.91 3.47
C LEU A 54 -1.64 12.75 3.25
N PRO A 55 -1.63 14.08 3.50
CA PRO A 55 -0.40 14.87 3.35
C PRO A 55 0.72 14.40 4.28
N GLY A 56 0.40 14.14 5.56
CA GLY A 56 1.37 13.66 6.54
C GLY A 56 1.96 12.29 6.19
N ILE A 57 1.14 11.39 5.64
CA ILE A 57 1.60 10.09 5.12
C ILE A 57 2.59 10.29 3.96
N THR A 58 2.26 11.17 3.01
CA THR A 58 3.14 11.43 1.85
C THR A 58 4.44 12.12 2.23
N GLU A 59 4.41 13.04 3.19
CA GLU A 59 5.60 13.75 3.69
C GLU A 59 6.54 12.81 4.45
N ALA A 60 5.99 11.96 5.33
CA ALA A 60 6.79 11.06 6.15
C ALA A 60 7.54 10.01 5.30
N HIS A 61 6.89 9.41 4.30
CA HIS A 61 7.43 8.24 3.60
C HIS A 61 7.88 8.53 2.15
N GLY A 62 7.47 9.65 1.55
CA GLY A 62 7.89 10.03 0.19
C GLY A 62 9.41 10.16 -0.01
N PRO A 63 10.21 10.53 1.00
CA PRO A 63 11.67 10.57 0.86
C PRO A 63 12.38 9.21 1.01
N GLU A 64 11.73 8.19 1.58
CA GLU A 64 12.44 7.05 2.20
C GLU A 64 12.84 5.94 1.22
N GLY A 65 12.08 5.68 0.15
CA GLY A 65 12.24 4.42 -0.61
C GLY A 65 12.77 4.54 -2.05
N GLY A 66 13.18 5.73 -2.49
CA GLY A 66 13.58 5.96 -3.87
C GLY A 66 12.42 5.79 -4.88
N TRP A 67 12.74 5.83 -6.17
CA TRP A 67 11.71 6.07 -7.20
C TRP A 67 10.65 4.95 -7.32
N ILE A 68 11.04 3.68 -7.22
CA ILE A 68 10.10 2.54 -7.36
C ILE A 68 9.14 2.48 -6.17
N PHE A 69 9.69 2.62 -4.96
CA PHE A 69 8.88 2.66 -3.74
C PHE A 69 7.90 3.82 -3.81
N ASN A 70 8.37 5.02 -4.16
CA ASN A 70 7.50 6.20 -4.24
C ASN A 70 6.38 6.01 -5.26
N ALA A 71 6.68 5.45 -6.42
CA ALA A 71 5.66 5.17 -7.43
C ALA A 71 4.61 4.16 -6.92
N ALA A 72 5.04 3.05 -6.32
CA ALA A 72 4.14 2.04 -5.77
C ALA A 72 3.32 2.57 -4.57
N PHE A 73 3.94 3.36 -3.71
CA PHE A 73 3.33 3.99 -2.55
C PHE A 73 2.24 4.97 -2.98
N GLN A 74 2.55 5.88 -3.91
CA GLN A 74 1.58 6.83 -4.46
C GLN A 74 0.45 6.11 -5.21
N GLN A 75 0.75 5.04 -5.94
CA GLN A 75 -0.27 4.24 -6.61
C GLN A 75 -1.27 3.65 -5.61
N LEU A 76 -0.80 3.05 -4.52
CA LEU A 76 -1.70 2.48 -3.51
C LEU A 76 -2.52 3.57 -2.81
N LEU A 77 -1.90 4.70 -2.44
CA LEU A 77 -2.62 5.82 -1.84
C LEU A 77 -3.72 6.34 -2.77
N SER A 78 -3.45 6.48 -4.07
CA SER A 78 -4.44 6.87 -5.06
C SER A 78 -5.61 5.89 -5.14
N VAL A 79 -5.35 4.57 -5.11
CA VAL A 79 -6.40 3.55 -5.10
C VAL A 79 -7.26 3.63 -3.84
N LEU A 80 -6.66 3.83 -2.67
CA LEU A 80 -7.40 3.97 -1.42
C LEU A 80 -8.25 5.25 -1.41
N THR A 81 -7.70 6.39 -1.85
CA THR A 81 -8.44 7.65 -2.01
C THR A 81 -9.68 7.46 -2.87
N GLN A 82 -9.53 6.86 -4.06
CA GLN A 82 -10.67 6.61 -4.96
C GLN A 82 -11.75 5.73 -4.31
N GLN A 83 -11.36 4.71 -3.53
CA GLN A 83 -12.31 3.81 -2.87
C GLN A 83 -13.05 4.49 -1.71
N ILE A 84 -12.36 5.37 -0.98
CA ILE A 84 -12.95 6.14 0.12
C ILE A 84 -13.91 7.19 -0.44
N GLU A 85 -13.50 7.95 -1.45
CA GLU A 85 -14.32 8.96 -2.12
C GLU A 85 -15.57 8.34 -2.78
N ALA A 86 -15.44 7.18 -3.41
CA ALA A 86 -16.58 6.46 -3.98
C ALA A 86 -17.63 6.04 -2.92
N ARG A 87 -17.26 6.01 -1.64
CA ARG A 87 -18.17 5.73 -0.51
C ARG A 87 -18.75 7.00 0.12
N GLY A 88 -17.95 8.05 0.31
CA GLY A 88 -18.40 9.34 0.85
C GLY A 88 -19.09 10.27 -0.17
N GLY A 89 -18.98 9.97 -1.47
CA GLY A 89 -19.47 10.83 -2.56
C GLY A 89 -20.92 10.63 -3.00
N LYS A 90 -21.78 9.90 -2.25
CA LYS A 90 -23.21 9.77 -2.60
C LYS A 90 -24.08 10.80 -1.89
N VAL A 91 -23.89 12.08 -2.21
CA VAL A 91 -24.91 13.11 -2.03
C VAL A 91 -25.16 13.76 -3.39
N GLY A 92 -26.26 13.36 -4.04
CA GLY A 92 -26.83 14.05 -5.20
C GLY A 92 -26.50 13.43 -6.56
N ASP A 93 -27.32 12.46 -6.97
CA ASP A 93 -28.05 12.51 -8.25
C ASP A 93 -29.36 11.70 -8.08
#